data_AF-A0A1I4NM26-F1
#
_entry.id   AF-A0A1I4NM26-F1
#
_cell.length_a   1.000
_cell.length_b   1.000
_cell.length_c   1.000
_cell.angle_alpha   90.00
_cell.angle_beta   90.00
_cell.angle_gamma   90.00
#
_symmetry.space_group_name_H-M   'P 1'
#
loop_
_entity.id
_entity.type
_entity.pdbx_description
1 polymer ?
#
loop_
_entity_poly.entity_id
_entity_poly.type
_entity_poly.pdbx_seq_one_letter_code
_entity_poly.pdbx_strand_id
1 'polypeptide(L)' 'MNLINFKKILFLALLYLAFLPLFAAAQEHIGKVLGVSDGDTLTILDDRKQQIKVRLAEIDTPESA' A
#
# COMPACT_ATOMS: atom_id res chain seq x y z
N MET A 1 -16.96 33.42 21.37
CA MET A 1 -16.34 32.12 21.69
C MET A 1 -15.07 32.38 22.51
N ASN A 2 -14.96 31.85 23.74
CA ASN A 2 -13.82 32.15 24.61
C ASN A 2 -12.51 31.56 24.06
N LEU A 3 -11.38 32.21 24.31
CA LEU A 3 -10.04 31.77 23.86
C LEU A 3 -9.71 30.33 24.31
N ILE A 4 -10.18 29.94 25.49
CA ILE A 4 -10.05 28.57 26.03
C ILE A 4 -10.81 27.55 25.16
N ASN A 5 -11.99 27.91 24.64
CA ASN A 5 -12.78 27.04 23.78
C ASN A 5 -12.14 26.91 22.38
N PHE A 6 -11.53 27.98 21.87
CA PHE A 6 -10.80 27.95 20.61
C PHE A 6 -9.57 27.02 20.67
N LYS A 7 -8.76 27.10 21.74
CA LYS A 7 -7.62 26.20 21.94
C LYS A 7 -8.03 24.74 22.06
N LYS A 8 -9.16 24.45 22.72
CA LYS A 8 -9.71 23.08 22.82
C LYS A 8 -10.13 22.54 21.46
N ILE A 9 -10.83 23.35 20.65
CA ILE A 9 -11.23 22.96 19.29
C ILE A 9 -9.99 22.69 18.43
N LEU A 10 -8.99 23.60 18.47
CA LEU A 10 -7.74 23.42 17.73
C LEU A 10 -7.01 22.15 18.16
N PHE A 11 -6.92 21.89 19.47
CA PHE A 11 -6.30 20.68 20.00
C PHE A 11 -7.01 19.41 19.53
N LEU A 12 -8.35 19.38 19.58
CA LEU A 12 -9.13 18.25 19.09
C LEU A 12 -8.99 18.04 17.58
N ALA A 13 -8.90 19.12 16.79
CA ALA A 13 -8.67 19.03 15.36
C ALA A 13 -7.27 18.47 15.04
N LEU A 14 -6.25 18.92 15.77
CA LEU A 14 -4.88 18.40 15.65
C LEU A 14 -4.79 16.94 16.08
N LEU A 15 -5.48 16.57 17.16
CA LEU A 15 -5.57 15.19 17.63
C LEU A 15 -6.24 14.31 16.58
N TYR A 16 -7.36 14.75 15.99
CA TYR A 16 -8.03 14.03 14.91
C TYR A 16 -7.10 13.84 13.70
N LEU A 17 -6.39 14.88 13.29
CA LEU A 17 -5.45 14.83 12.17
C LEU A 17 -4.31 13.83 12.42
N ALA A 18 -3.81 13.76 13.66
CA ALA A 18 -2.76 12.83 14.06
C ALA A 18 -3.18 11.35 13.96
N PHE A 19 -4.48 11.05 14.01
CA PHE A 19 -5.00 9.68 13.93
C PHE A 19 -5.35 9.22 12.51
N LEU A 20 -5.33 10.08 11.50
CA LEU A 20 -5.56 9.69 10.10
C LEU A 20 -4.67 8.56 9.56
N PRO A 21 -3.35 8.46 9.87
CA PRO A 21 -2.51 7.41 9.29
C PRO A 21 -2.80 6.02 9.84
N LEU A 22 -3.62 5.86 10.89
CA LEU A 22 -4.03 4.55 11.42
C LEU A 22 -4.83 3.71 10.42
N PHE A 23 -5.37 4.33 9.36
CA PHE A 23 -6.12 3.63 8.31
C PHE A 23 -5.26 3.22 7.11
N ALA A 24 -3.93 3.44 7.15
CA ALA A 24 -3.04 2.97 6.11
C ALA A 24 -2.91 1.44 6.18
N ALA A 25 -3.53 0.75 5.21
CA ALA A 25 -3.31 -0.67 4.99
C ALA A 25 -2.33 -0.86 3.83
N ALA A 26 -1.37 -1.78 3.99
CA ALA A 26 -0.56 -2.22 2.87
C ALA A 26 -1.47 -2.94 1.87
N GLN A 27 -1.36 -2.57 0.59
CA GLN A 27 -2.10 -3.25 -0.46
C GLN A 27 -1.45 -4.62 -0.71
N GLU A 28 -2.21 -5.68 -0.48
CA GLU A 28 -1.78 -7.05 -0.80
C GLU A 28 -2.28 -7.47 -2.17
N HIS A 29 -1.43 -8.15 -2.92
CA HIS A 29 -1.77 -8.77 -4.20
C HIS A 29 -1.75 -10.29 -4.03
N ILE A 30 -2.93 -10.87 -3.81
CA ILE A 30 -3.12 -12.31 -3.64
C ILE A 30 -3.63 -12.90 -4.96
N GLY A 31 -2.95 -13.91 -5.47
CA GLY A 31 -3.35 -14.56 -6.71
C GLY A 31 -2.58 -15.84 -6.99
N LYS A 32 -3.07 -16.60 -7.99
CA LYS A 32 -2.39 -17.79 -8.49
C LYS A 32 -1.29 -17.39 -9.46
N VAL A 33 -0.07 -17.88 -9.25
CA VAL A 33 1.02 -17.67 -10.21
C VAL A 33 0.67 -18.33 -11.55
N LEU A 34 0.65 -17.56 -12.62
CA LEU A 34 0.45 -18.04 -13.99
C LEU A 34 1.79 -18.34 -14.68
N GLY A 35 2.82 -17.56 -14.36
CA GLY A 35 4.15 -17.73 -14.94
C GLY A 35 5.17 -16.81 -14.28
N VAL A 36 6.44 -17.19 -14.41
CA VAL A 36 7.60 -16.40 -13.99
C VAL A 36 8.25 -15.87 -15.26
N SER A 37 8.43 -14.54 -15.35
CA SER A 37 9.00 -13.88 -16.52
C SER A 37 10.50 -13.66 -16.40
N ASP A 38 10.99 -13.40 -15.19
CA ASP A 38 12.42 -13.28 -14.90
C ASP A 38 12.69 -13.55 -13.40
N GLY A 39 13.94 -13.47 -12.95
CA GLY A 39 14.33 -13.75 -11.56
C GLY A 39 13.64 -12.87 -10.51
N ASP A 40 13.22 -11.66 -10.86
CA ASP A 40 12.51 -10.70 -9.98
C ASP A 40 11.05 -10.46 -10.40
N THR A 41 10.58 -11.09 -11.49
CA THR A 41 9.33 -10.70 -12.15
C THR A 41 8.43 -11.92 -12.41
N LEU A 42 7.17 -11.84 -11.93
CA LEU A 42 6.16 -12.88 -12.13
C LEU A 42 4.79 -12.29 -12.51
N THR A 43 3.92 -13.13 -13.05
CA THR A 43 2.52 -12.78 -13.33
C THR A 43 1.59 -13.65 -12.49
N ILE A 44 0.67 -13.01 -11.78
CA ILE A 44 -0.38 -13.68 -10.99
C ILE A 44 -1.76 -13.44 -11.61
N LEU A 45 -2.70 -14.35 -11.34
CA LEU A 45 -4.13 -14.21 -11.60
C LEU A 45 -4.85 -14.00 -10.26
N ASP A 46 -5.47 -12.84 -10.09
CA ASP A 46 -6.27 -12.57 -8.90
C ASP A 46 -7.64 -13.28 -8.92
N ASP A 47 -8.40 -13.12 -7.84
CA ASP A 47 -9.75 -13.65 -7.68
C ASP A 47 -10.76 -13.09 -8.72
N ARG A 48 -10.49 -11.89 -9.25
CA ARG A 48 -11.25 -11.21 -10.32
C ARG A 48 -10.80 -11.62 -11.72
N LYS A 49 -9.94 -12.63 -11.84
CA LYS A 49 -9.33 -13.09 -13.08
C LYS A 49 -8.55 -12.00 -13.82
N GLN A 50 -8.05 -11.00 -13.12
CA GLN A 50 -7.11 -10.02 -13.66
C GLN A 50 -5.70 -10.58 -13.58
N GLN A 51 -4.93 -10.37 -14.65
CA GLN A 51 -3.51 -10.69 -14.66
C GLN A 51 -2.73 -9.49 -14.17
N ILE A 52 -1.92 -9.68 -13.13
CA ILE A 52 -1.09 -8.65 -12.54
C ILE A 52 0.36 -9.07 -12.69
N LYS A 53 1.16 -8.25 -13.38
CA LYS A 53 2.61 -8.42 -13.46
C LYS A 53 3.25 -7.75 -12.25
N VAL A 54 3.97 -8.53 -11.45
CA VAL A 54 4.63 -8.12 -10.21
C VAL A 54 6.13 -8.19 -10.42
N ARG A 55 6.80 -7.06 -10.18
CA ARG A 55 8.26 -6.98 -10.05
C ARG A 55 8.60 -6.81 -8.58
N LEU A 56 9.45 -7.66 -8.05
CA LEU A 56 9.86 -7.63 -6.65
C LEU A 56 10.70 -6.38 -6.39
N ALA A 57 10.27 -5.56 -5.43
CA ALA A 57 11.02 -4.37 -5.06
C ALA A 57 12.36 -4.76 -4.42
N GLU A 58 13.41 -4.00 -4.72
CA GLU A 58 14.76 -4.14 -4.14
C GLU A 58 15.47 -5.48 -4.43
N ILE A 59 14.88 -6.34 -5.26
CA ILE A 59 15.52 -7.55 -5.76
C ILE A 59 16.05 -7.26 -7.16
N ASP A 60 17.37 -7.43 -7.33
CA ASP A 60 18.05 -7.33 -8.61
C ASP A 60 18.52 -8.72 -9.03
N THR A 61 18.14 -9.16 -10.23
CA THR A 61 18.52 -10.47 -10.77
C THR A 61 19.18 -10.31 -12.13
N PRO A 62 20.10 -11.22 -12.52
CA PRO A 62 20.57 -11.27 -13.89
C PRO A 62 19.38 -11.45 -14.83
N GLU A 63 19.28 -10.57 -15.83
CA GLU A 63 18.22 -10.67 -16.83
C GLU A 63 18.48 -11.90 -17.72
N SER A 64 17.40 -12.60 -18.07
CA SER A 64 17.45 -13.70 -19.02
C SER A 64 17.90 -13.21 -20.40
N ALA A 65 18.81 -13.95 -21.06
CA ALA A 65 19.43 -13.60 -22.35
C ALA A 65 18.53 -13.87 -23.58
#